data_AF-A0A835AWF1-F1
#
_entry.id   AF-A0A835AWF1-F1
#
_cell.length_a   1.000
_cell.length_b   1.000
_cell.length_c   1.000
_cell.angle_alpha   90.00
_cell.angle_beta   90.00
_cell.angle_gamma   90.00
#
_symmetry.space_group_name_H-M   'P 1'
#
loop_
_entity.id
_entity.type
_entity.pdbx_description
1 polymer ?
#
loop_
_entity_poly.entity_id
_entity_poly.type
_entity_poly.pdbx_seq_one_letter_code
_entity_poly.pdbx_strand_id
1 'polypeptide(L)'
;MRNSEFEFHWSMGAGWKSMSKKHYIQLTEDILQENPNMASYSEPSLNARQDILVEVVPKLGAAAAEKALKEWGQPRFQITHIIFCTTSGVEMPGVDYQVIKLVGLNPSMKRVMLYHQGCFAGGMVLRITTHLTKNNCGARVLIVCSEITVVTLCGPSQDP
;
A
#
# COMPACT_ATOMS: atom_id res chain seq x y z
N MET A 1 -7.02 16.89 10.18
CA MET A 1 -7.69 16.19 11.29
C MET A 1 -9.16 16.02 10.94
N ARG A 2 -9.55 14.79 10.63
CA ARG A 2 -10.88 14.20 10.83
C ARG A 2 -10.65 12.69 10.66
N ASN A 3 -10.39 12.02 11.78
CA ASN A 3 -10.43 10.56 11.84
C ASN A 3 -11.91 10.20 11.81
N SER A 4 -12.41 9.74 10.68
CA SER A 4 -13.72 9.09 10.64
C SER A 4 -13.52 7.64 11.08
N GLU A 5 -13.76 7.38 12.35
CA GLU A 5 -13.86 6.02 12.88
C GLU A 5 -15.15 5.40 12.34
N PHE A 6 -15.02 4.32 11.57
CA PHE A 6 -16.16 3.52 11.14
C PHE A 6 -16.04 2.14 11.77
N GLU A 7 -17.08 1.73 12.48
CA GLU A 7 -17.34 0.34 12.85
C GLU A 7 -18.30 -0.25 11.81
N PHE A 8 -17.80 -1.14 10.95
CA PHE A 8 -18.66 -1.93 10.09
C PHE A 8 -19.09 -3.19 10.84
N HIS A 9 -20.37 -3.26 11.22
CA HIS A 9 -20.95 -4.46 11.82
C HIS A 9 -21.41 -5.41 10.71
N TRP A 10 -20.48 -6.18 10.13
CA TRP A 10 -20.82 -7.25 9.19
C TRP A 10 -21.19 -8.52 9.94
N SER A 11 -22.48 -8.89 9.89
CA SER A 11 -22.96 -10.21 10.28
C SER A 11 -22.65 -11.21 9.16
N MET A 12 -21.42 -11.75 9.13
CA MET A 12 -21.10 -12.88 8.25
C MET A 12 -21.72 -14.18 8.79
N GLY A 13 -22.30 -14.97 7.90
CA GLY A 13 -22.91 -16.28 8.20
C GLY A 13 -21.96 -17.25 8.90
N ALA A 14 -22.56 -18.22 9.59
CA ALA A 14 -21.92 -19.12 10.54
C ALA A 14 -20.67 -19.85 9.98
N GLY A 15 -19.50 -19.60 10.56
CA GLY A 15 -18.31 -20.46 10.37
C GLY A 15 -16.97 -19.86 10.75
N TRP A 16 -16.73 -18.58 10.49
CA TRP A 16 -15.44 -17.92 10.78
C TRP A 16 -15.66 -16.60 11.54
N LYS A 17 -15.32 -16.58 12.82
CA LYS A 17 -15.22 -15.32 13.57
C LYS A 17 -13.84 -14.72 13.33
N SER A 18 -13.79 -13.57 12.65
CA SER A 18 -12.57 -12.78 12.59
C SER A 18 -12.17 -12.35 14.01
N MET A 19 -10.90 -12.52 14.36
CA MET A 19 -10.35 -12.05 15.64
C MET A 19 -10.05 -10.54 15.63
N SER A 20 -10.24 -9.88 14.49
CA SER A 20 -9.97 -8.45 14.34
C SER A 20 -11.09 -7.59 14.92
N LYS A 21 -10.71 -6.54 15.66
CA LYS A 21 -11.65 -5.59 16.26
C LYS A 21 -11.96 -4.39 15.36
N LYS A 22 -10.96 -3.87 14.65
CA LYS A 22 -11.06 -2.64 13.85
C LYS A 22 -10.15 -2.73 12.62
N HIS A 23 -10.64 -2.23 11.50
CA HIS A 23 -9.92 -2.18 10.23
C HIS A 23 -9.91 -0.73 9.74
N TYR A 24 -8.79 -0.28 9.17
CA TYR A 24 -8.68 1.05 8.57
C TYR A 24 -8.82 0.89 7.06
N ILE A 25 -9.87 1.48 6.50
CA ILE A 25 -10.23 1.35 5.09
C ILE A 25 -10.26 2.76 4.50
N GLN A 26 -9.57 2.94 3.38
CA GLN A 26 -9.55 4.23 2.67
C GLN A 26 -10.88 4.50 1.95
N LEU A 27 -11.53 3.46 1.48
CA LEU A 27 -12.79 3.53 0.77
C LEU A 27 -13.89 4.06 1.71
N THR A 28 -14.57 5.14 1.30
CA THR A 28 -15.71 5.73 1.99
C THR A 28 -17.00 5.49 1.20
N GLU A 29 -18.15 5.72 1.85
CA GLU A 29 -19.46 5.65 1.19
C GLU A 29 -19.56 6.61 0.00
N ASP A 30 -19.00 7.82 0.12
CA ASP A 30 -18.99 8.80 -0.97
C ASP A 30 -18.27 8.25 -2.22
N ILE A 31 -17.10 7.62 -2.03
CA ILE A 31 -16.33 7.03 -3.13
C ILE A 31 -17.11 5.89 -3.81
N LEU A 32 -17.87 5.12 -3.03
CA LEU A 32 -18.73 4.05 -3.54
C LEU A 32 -19.95 4.58 -4.30
N GLN A 33 -20.56 5.68 -3.83
CA GLN A 33 -21.68 6.33 -4.51
C GLN A 33 -21.25 6.92 -5.86
N GLU A 34 -20.04 7.49 -5.93
CA GLU A 34 -19.47 7.99 -7.19
C GLU A 34 -19.08 6.87 -8.16
N ASN A 35 -18.81 5.66 -7.65
CA ASN A 35 -18.33 4.53 -8.43
C ASN A 35 -19.13 3.24 -8.11
N PRO A 36 -20.43 3.18 -8.48
CA PRO A 36 -21.33 2.10 -8.08
C PRO A 36 -20.88 0.72 -8.57
N ASN A 37 -20.19 0.67 -9.72
CA ASN A 37 -19.65 -0.57 -10.28
C ASN A 37 -18.63 -1.25 -9.35
N MET A 38 -17.99 -0.51 -8.44
CA MET A 38 -17.05 -1.11 -7.48
C MET A 38 -17.75 -1.96 -6.41
N ALA A 39 -19.02 -1.66 -6.12
CA ALA A 39 -19.84 -2.40 -5.15
C ALA A 39 -20.54 -3.62 -5.79
N SER A 40 -20.49 -3.76 -7.12
CA SER A 40 -20.96 -4.96 -7.80
C SER A 40 -19.95 -6.11 -7.66
N TYR A 41 -20.41 -7.34 -7.87
CA TYR A 41 -19.57 -8.53 -7.80
C TYR A 41 -18.61 -8.65 -8.99
N SER A 42 -19.10 -8.38 -10.22
CA SER A 42 -18.35 -8.67 -11.46
C SER A 42 -18.35 -7.54 -12.49
N GLU A 43 -18.98 -6.40 -12.20
CA GLU A 43 -19.00 -5.26 -13.14
C GLU A 43 -17.60 -4.67 -13.33
N PRO A 44 -17.26 -4.24 -14.56
CA PRO A 44 -15.96 -3.67 -14.86
C PRO A 44 -15.76 -2.37 -14.07
N SER A 45 -14.74 -2.38 -13.21
CA SER A 45 -14.44 -1.28 -12.28
C SER A 45 -12.94 -1.01 -12.13
N LEU A 46 -12.10 -1.66 -12.94
CA LEU A 46 -10.64 -1.59 -12.82
C LEU A 46 -10.09 -0.17 -12.97
N ASN A 47 -10.58 0.60 -13.95
CA ASN A 47 -10.08 1.96 -14.21
C ASN A 47 -10.33 2.89 -13.01
N ALA A 48 -11.57 2.93 -12.50
CA ALA A 48 -11.93 3.73 -11.33
C ALA A 48 -11.11 3.33 -10.09
N ARG A 49 -10.92 2.03 -9.87
CA ARG A 49 -10.07 1.52 -8.78
C ARG A 49 -8.62 1.99 -8.96
N GLN A 50 -8.09 1.88 -10.17
CA GLN A 50 -6.71 2.26 -10.48
C GLN A 50 -6.50 3.76 -10.27
N ASP A 51 -7.42 4.62 -10.70
CA ASP A 51 -7.33 6.08 -10.52
C ASP A 51 -7.23 6.46 -9.03
N ILE A 52 -8.02 5.80 -8.16
CA ILE A 52 -7.95 5.99 -6.71
C ILE A 52 -6.59 5.50 -6.16
N LEU A 53 -6.13 4.34 -6.61
CA LEU A 53 -4.92 3.70 -6.09
C LEU A 53 -3.65 4.47 -6.44
N VAL A 54 -3.57 5.00 -7.67
CA VAL A 54 -2.48 5.86 -8.14
C VAL A 54 -2.27 7.05 -7.21
N GLU A 55 -3.34 7.63 -6.69
CA GLU A 55 -3.23 8.77 -5.80
C GLU A 55 -2.90 8.37 -4.35
N VAL A 56 -3.58 7.35 -3.82
CA VAL A 56 -3.54 7.10 -2.37
C VAL A 56 -2.36 6.22 -1.96
N VAL A 57 -2.02 5.17 -2.72
CA VAL A 57 -0.95 4.23 -2.36
C VAL A 57 0.39 4.94 -2.12
N PRO A 58 0.83 5.89 -2.97
CA PRO A 58 2.06 6.64 -2.74
C PRO A 58 1.95 7.58 -1.54
N LYS A 59 0.80 8.23 -1.31
CA LYS A 59 0.59 9.14 -0.16
C LYS A 59 0.68 8.39 1.17
N LEU A 60 0.05 7.22 1.25
CA LEU A 60 0.11 6.35 2.42
C LEU A 60 1.55 5.86 2.67
N GLY A 61 2.22 5.42 1.61
CA GLY A 61 3.62 5.00 1.65
C GLY A 61 4.56 6.12 2.09
N ALA A 62 4.37 7.33 1.57
CA ALA A 62 5.15 8.52 1.94
C ALA A 62 4.93 8.91 3.41
N ALA A 63 3.69 8.89 3.90
CA ALA A 63 3.38 9.18 5.30
C ALA A 63 4.02 8.17 6.26
N ALA A 64 4.05 6.88 5.89
CA ALA A 64 4.73 5.85 6.65
C ALA A 64 6.26 6.02 6.63
N ALA A 65 6.82 6.30 5.45
CA ALA A 65 8.24 6.56 5.27
C ALA A 65 8.70 7.78 6.09
N GLU A 66 7.96 8.90 6.05
CA GLU A 66 8.27 10.10 6.84
C GLU A 66 8.33 9.82 8.35
N LYS A 67 7.41 9.01 8.88
CA LYS A 67 7.45 8.59 10.29
C LYS A 67 8.70 7.77 10.61
N ALA A 68 9.01 6.78 9.77
CA ALA A 68 10.19 5.94 9.95
C ALA A 68 11.50 6.74 9.86
N LEU A 69 11.57 7.71 8.94
CA LEU A 69 12.73 8.59 8.79
C LEU A 69 12.90 9.54 9.97
N LYS A 70 11.79 10.07 10.49
CA LYS A 70 11.80 10.89 11.70
C LYS A 70 12.28 10.10 12.91
N GLU A 71 11.87 8.84 13.05
CA GLU A 71 12.34 7.93 14.10
C GLU A 71 13.83 7.59 13.95
N TRP A 72 14.27 7.34 12.71
CA TRP A 72 15.68 7.05 12.43
C TRP A 72 16.61 8.24 12.72
N GLY A 73 16.14 9.48 12.52
CA GLY A 73 16.82 10.70 12.94
C GLY A 73 18.10 11.05 12.16
N GLN A 74 18.49 10.26 11.16
CA GLN A 74 19.64 10.53 10.30
C GLN A 74 19.25 11.30 9.04
N PRO A 75 20.22 11.94 8.37
CA PRO A 75 19.98 12.62 7.11
C PRO A 75 19.43 11.70 6.01
N ARG A 76 18.37 12.17 5.33
CA ARG A 76 17.67 11.44 4.25
C ARG A 76 18.59 11.03 3.09
N PHE A 77 19.65 11.80 2.82
CA PHE A 77 20.60 11.49 1.74
C PHE A 77 21.42 10.23 2.00
N GLN A 78 21.50 9.74 3.25
CA GLN A 78 22.22 8.51 3.59
C GLN A 78 21.46 7.26 3.13
N ILE A 79 20.18 7.36 2.79
CA ILE A 79 19.43 6.24 2.24
C ILE A 79 19.92 5.97 0.83
N THR A 80 20.40 4.75 0.59
CA THR A 80 20.98 4.37 -0.70
C THR A 80 20.05 3.53 -1.55
N HIS A 81 19.12 2.80 -0.92
CA HIS A 81 18.16 1.94 -1.61
C HIS A 81 16.75 2.13 -1.05
N ILE A 82 15.75 2.00 -1.93
CA ILE A 82 14.36 1.88 -1.55
C ILE A 82 13.79 0.59 -2.12
N ILE A 83 13.06 -0.14 -1.30
CA ILE A 83 12.25 -1.28 -1.72
C ILE A 83 10.81 -0.92 -1.44
N PHE A 84 9.99 -0.88 -2.48
CA PHE A 84 8.57 -0.61 -2.36
C PHE A 84 7.78 -1.85 -2.76
N CYS A 85 6.83 -2.23 -1.93
CA CYS A 85 5.94 -3.34 -2.18
C CYS A 85 4.48 -2.91 -2.11
N THR A 86 3.70 -3.31 -3.10
CA THR A 86 2.25 -3.17 -3.08
C THR A 86 1.57 -4.23 -3.96
N THR A 87 0.41 -4.67 -3.54
CA THR A 87 -0.53 -5.48 -4.32
C THR A 87 -1.65 -4.59 -4.90
N SER A 88 -1.63 -3.31 -4.55
CA SER A 88 -2.72 -2.37 -4.73
C SER A 88 -2.53 -1.48 -5.97
N GLY A 89 -2.65 -2.09 -7.15
CA GLY A 89 -2.55 -1.40 -8.43
C GLY A 89 -1.12 -1.31 -8.98
N VAL A 90 -1.01 -0.93 -10.26
CA VAL A 90 0.26 -0.84 -10.99
C VAL A 90 0.30 0.44 -11.80
N GLU A 91 1.42 1.17 -11.73
CA GLU A 91 1.63 2.37 -12.52
C GLU A 91 3.08 2.45 -13.01
N MET A 92 3.27 3.19 -14.10
CA MET A 92 4.58 3.58 -14.62
C MET A 92 4.59 5.10 -14.92
N PRO A 93 5.46 5.91 -14.29
CA PRO A 93 6.48 5.55 -13.30
C PRO A 93 5.92 4.92 -12.03
N GLY A 94 6.66 3.97 -11.45
CA GLY A 94 6.18 3.20 -10.30
C GLY A 94 6.01 4.01 -9.01
N VAL A 95 5.27 3.43 -8.07
CA VAL A 95 4.99 4.05 -6.77
C VAL A 95 6.29 4.34 -5.98
N ASP A 96 7.32 3.54 -6.19
CA ASP A 96 8.67 3.78 -5.67
C ASP A 96 9.21 5.17 -6.06
N TYR A 97 9.03 5.56 -7.32
CA TYR A 97 9.43 6.88 -7.82
C TYR A 97 8.60 8.00 -7.20
N GLN A 98 7.29 7.79 -7.12
CA GLN A 98 6.38 8.79 -6.56
C GLN A 98 6.67 9.07 -5.09
N VAL A 99 6.95 8.02 -4.30
CA VAL A 99 7.29 8.15 -2.88
C VAL A 99 8.64 8.86 -2.71
N ILE A 100 9.64 8.56 -3.54
CA ILE A 100 10.91 9.31 -3.54
C ILE A 100 10.66 10.80 -3.73
N LYS A 101 9.81 11.16 -4.70
CA LYS A 101 9.48 12.56 -4.99
C LYS A 101 8.71 13.21 -3.83
N LEU A 102 7.74 12.52 -3.25
CA LEU A 102 6.92 13.03 -2.15
C LEU A 102 7.71 13.24 -0.85
N VAL A 103 8.65 12.35 -0.55
CA VAL A 103 9.48 12.38 0.67
C VAL A 103 10.76 13.20 0.48
N GLY A 104 11.06 13.64 -0.75
CA GLY A 104 12.29 14.39 -1.05
C GLY A 104 13.56 13.56 -0.85
N LEU A 105 13.52 12.28 -1.24
CA LEU A 105 14.69 11.40 -1.23
C LEU A 105 15.57 11.67 -2.46
N ASN A 106 16.78 11.10 -2.45
CA ASN A 106 17.70 11.23 -3.58
C ASN A 106 17.10 10.55 -4.84
N PRO A 107 16.88 11.28 -5.95
CA PRO A 107 16.29 10.73 -7.16
C PRO A 107 17.18 9.67 -7.85
N SER A 108 18.48 9.65 -7.56
CA SER A 108 19.45 8.67 -8.07
C SER A 108 19.61 7.43 -7.18
N MET A 109 18.82 7.28 -6.11
CA MET A 109 18.88 6.10 -5.25
C MET A 109 18.45 4.83 -6.00
N LYS A 110 18.95 3.67 -5.57
CA LYS A 110 18.63 2.38 -6.19
C LYS A 110 17.23 1.95 -5.77
N ARG A 111 16.39 1.57 -6.74
CA ARG A 111 14.97 1.27 -6.52
C ARG A 111 14.66 -0.18 -6.84
N VAL A 112 13.90 -0.83 -5.98
CA VAL A 112 13.31 -2.16 -6.21
C VAL A 112 11.81 -2.04 -6.01
N MET A 113 11.06 -2.11 -7.11
CA MET A 113 9.61 -2.08 -7.08
C MET A 113 9.05 -3.50 -7.20
N LEU A 114 8.21 -3.89 -6.26
CA LEU A 114 7.59 -5.22 -6.19
C LEU A 114 6.07 -5.06 -6.24
N TYR A 115 5.49 -5.33 -7.41
CA TYR A 115 4.05 -5.37 -7.59
C TYR A 115 3.50 -6.80 -7.42
N HIS A 116 2.27 -6.92 -6.93
CA HIS A 116 1.49 -8.17 -6.92
C HIS A 116 2.17 -9.37 -6.21
N GLN A 117 2.93 -9.11 -5.16
CA GLN A 117 3.57 -10.17 -4.37
C GLN A 117 2.63 -10.76 -3.31
N GLY A 118 1.54 -10.07 -2.94
CA GLY A 118 0.59 -10.55 -1.94
C GLY A 118 1.17 -10.65 -0.53
N CYS A 119 0.52 -11.44 0.33
CA CYS A 119 0.76 -11.41 1.78
C CYS A 119 2.18 -11.83 2.22
N PHE A 120 2.92 -12.59 1.40
CA PHE A 120 4.28 -13.04 1.75
C PHE A 120 5.36 -12.01 1.41
N ALA A 121 4.98 -10.88 0.81
CA ALA A 121 5.94 -9.88 0.35
C ALA A 121 6.80 -9.29 1.49
N GLY A 122 6.25 -9.20 2.70
CA GLY A 122 7.00 -8.76 3.89
C GLY A 122 8.25 -9.62 4.16
N GLY A 123 8.14 -10.95 4.01
CA GLY A 123 9.31 -11.84 4.12
C GLY A 123 10.27 -11.68 2.94
N MET A 124 9.72 -11.48 1.73
CA MET A 124 10.53 -11.29 0.54
C MET A 124 11.39 -10.02 0.61
N VAL A 125 10.83 -8.88 1.02
CA VAL A 125 11.56 -7.61 1.09
C VAL A 125 12.72 -7.68 2.09
N LEU A 126 12.56 -8.39 3.21
CA LEU A 126 13.62 -8.60 4.18
C LEU A 126 14.76 -9.47 3.61
N ARG A 127 14.41 -10.52 2.85
CA ARG A 127 15.38 -11.37 2.15
C ARG A 127 16.18 -10.57 1.13
N ILE A 128 15.53 -9.75 0.32
CA ILE A 128 16.18 -8.88 -0.67
C ILE A 128 17.07 -7.85 0.04
N THR A 129 16.57 -7.23 1.11
CA THR A 129 17.32 -6.24 1.89
C THR A 129 18.61 -6.84 2.45
N THR A 130 18.55 -8.06 2.97
CA THR A 130 19.72 -8.77 3.52
C THR A 130 20.81 -8.95 2.46
N HIS A 131 20.44 -9.27 1.23
CA HIS A 131 21.40 -9.37 0.14
C HIS A 131 22.00 -8.01 -0.23
N LEU A 132 21.16 -6.98 -0.34
CA LEU A 132 21.60 -5.62 -0.68
C LEU A 132 22.56 -5.03 0.36
N THR A 133 22.28 -5.20 1.64
CA THR A 133 23.12 -4.65 2.73
C THR A 133 24.45 -5.40 2.88
N LYS A 134 24.47 -6.72 2.66
CA LYS A 134 25.71 -7.50 2.68
C LYS A 134 26.63 -7.17 1.51
N ASN A 135 26.07 -6.90 0.33
CA ASN A 135 26.85 -6.65 -0.87
C ASN A 135 27.31 -5.18 -1.02
N ASN A 136 26.72 -4.25 -0.28
CA ASN A 136 27.04 -2.83 -0.37
C ASN A 136 27.41 -2.28 1.03
N CYS A 137 28.70 -2.07 1.28
CA CYS A 137 29.17 -1.52 2.55
C CYS A 137 28.52 -0.14 2.81
N GLY A 138 27.99 0.05 4.02
CA GLY A 138 27.32 1.30 4.41
C GLY A 138 25.93 1.49 3.82
N ALA A 139 25.36 0.50 3.11
CA ALA A 139 24.02 0.65 2.55
C ALA A 139 22.96 0.86 3.64
N ARG A 140 21.98 1.70 3.31
CA ARG A 140 20.78 1.97 4.10
C ARG A 140 19.59 1.79 3.19
N VAL A 141 18.68 0.92 3.60
CA VAL A 141 17.55 0.48 2.79
C VAL A 141 16.27 0.93 3.48
N LEU A 142 15.48 1.73 2.78
CA LEU A 142 14.12 2.07 3.20
C LEU A 142 13.15 1.05 2.58
N ILE A 143 12.41 0.34 3.43
CA ILE A 143 11.39 -0.62 2.98
C ILE A 143 10.02 0.01 3.23
N VAL A 144 9.17 0.03 2.21
CA VAL A 144 7.82 0.55 2.32
C VAL A 144 6.84 -0.48 1.76
N CYS A 145 5.88 -0.88 2.57
CA CYS A 145 4.73 -1.67 2.14
C CYS A 145 3.48 -0.81 2.30
N SER A 146 2.75 -0.60 1.20
CA SER A 146 1.53 0.21 1.19
C SER A 146 0.42 -0.58 0.52
N GLU A 147 -0.63 -0.90 1.27
CA GLU A 147 -1.73 -1.74 0.79
C GLU A 147 -3.09 -1.07 1.05
N ILE A 148 -3.94 -1.12 0.04
CA ILE A 148 -5.27 -0.53 0.01
C ILE A 148 -6.24 -1.55 -0.60
N THR A 149 -7.34 -1.81 0.09
CA THR A 149 -8.31 -2.86 -0.28
C THR A 149 -9.21 -2.52 -1.47
N VAL A 150 -9.09 -1.31 -2.03
CA VAL A 150 -9.91 -0.84 -3.17
C VAL A 150 -9.77 -1.75 -4.38
N VAL A 151 -8.62 -2.38 -4.61
CA VAL A 151 -8.44 -3.30 -5.75
C VAL A 151 -9.24 -4.61 -5.60
N THR A 152 -9.46 -5.07 -4.37
CA THR A 152 -10.07 -6.38 -4.08
C THR A 152 -11.50 -6.31 -3.58
N LEU A 153 -12.00 -5.12 -3.21
CA LEU A 153 -13.33 -4.96 -2.65
C LEU A 153 -14.40 -5.13 -3.74
N CYS A 154 -15.32 -6.06 -3.57
CA CYS A 154 -16.48 -6.24 -4.45
C CYS A 154 -17.70 -6.58 -3.60
N GLY A 155 -18.89 -6.46 -4.20
CA GLY A 155 -20.12 -6.96 -3.56
C GLY A 155 -20.03 -8.47 -3.31
N PRO A 156 -20.80 -9.04 -2.37
CA PRO A 156 -20.85 -10.48 -2.19
C PRO A 156 -21.38 -11.18 -3.46
N SER A 157 -20.94 -12.42 -3.70
CA SER A 157 -21.54 -13.27 -4.73
C SER A 157 -23.01 -13.50 -4.41
N GLN A 158 -23.87 -13.47 -5.43
CA GLN A 158 -25.28 -13.84 -5.28
C GLN A 158 -25.50 -15.36 -5.35
N ASP A 159 -24.45 -16.11 -5.68
CA ASP A 159 -24.48 -17.57 -5.70
C ASP A 159 -24.40 -18.14 -4.26
N PRO A 160 -25.27 -19.09 -3.90
CA PRO A 160 -25.34 -19.70 -2.56
C PRO A 160 -24.16 -20.62 -2.21
#